data_AF-A0A3C1PLT6-F1
#
_entry.id   AF-A0A3C1PLT6-F1
#
_cell.length_a   1.000
_cell.length_b   1.000
_cell.length_c   1.000
_cell.angle_alpha   90.00
_cell.angle_beta   90.00
_cell.angle_gamma   90.00
#
_symmetry.space_group_name_H-M   'P 1'
#
loop_
_entity.id
_entity.type
_entity.pdbx_description
1 polymer ?
#
loop_
_entity_poly.entity_id
_entity_poly.type
_entity_poly.pdbx_seq_one_letter_code
_entity_poly.pdbx_strand_id
1 'polypeptide(L)'
;AKGKAGVSTFDNYYEGNAKRFKTMSYSLNFTTNHDENSWNGTEFERMGNDYKLYSALCYTLPGMPLMYTGQESKLAKRLKFFEKDTIEWGNYPDAAFFTSFNKLKHET
;
A
#
# COMPACT_ATOMS: atom_id res chain seq x y z
N ALA A 1 -1.41 -13.29 -6.15
CA ALA A 1 0.01 -13.73 -6.13
C ALA A 1 0.34 -14.52 -7.40
N LYS A 2 1.58 -14.46 -7.93
CA LYS A 2 1.96 -15.15 -9.18
C LYS A 2 2.48 -16.59 -8.97
N GLY A 3 2.49 -17.10 -7.73
CA GLY A 3 2.88 -18.47 -7.39
C GLY A 3 4.37 -18.82 -7.57
N LYS A 4 5.23 -17.83 -7.84
CA LYS A 4 6.64 -18.05 -8.18
C LYS A 4 7.58 -18.15 -6.96
N ALA A 5 7.13 -17.69 -5.80
CA ALA A 5 7.88 -17.71 -4.55
C ALA A 5 7.00 -18.26 -3.43
N GLY A 6 7.61 -19.00 -2.50
CA GLY A 6 6.93 -19.54 -1.33
C GLY A 6 6.72 -18.49 -0.23
N VAL A 7 5.83 -18.78 0.72
CA VAL A 7 5.55 -17.89 1.87
C VAL A 7 6.81 -17.62 2.70
N SER A 8 7.73 -18.59 2.79
CA SER A 8 9.01 -18.44 3.51
C SER A 8 9.92 -17.33 2.97
N THR A 9 9.73 -16.89 1.72
CA THR A 9 10.44 -15.72 1.19
C THR A 9 10.09 -14.44 1.95
N PHE A 10 8.87 -14.36 2.51
CA PHE A 10 8.41 -13.23 3.30
C PHE A 10 9.12 -13.16 4.66
N ASP A 11 9.24 -14.31 5.34
CA ASP A 11 9.94 -14.41 6.63
C ASP A 11 11.42 -14.02 6.47
N ASN A 12 12.07 -14.58 5.43
CA ASN A 12 13.46 -14.26 5.10
C ASN A 12 13.68 -12.75 4.83
N TYR A 13 12.72 -12.08 4.18
CA TYR A 13 12.78 -10.65 3.94
C TYR A 13 12.74 -9.85 5.25
N TYR A 14 11.85 -10.20 6.17
CA TYR A 14 11.73 -9.53 7.47
C TYR A 14 12.95 -9.77 8.35
N GLU A 15 13.44 -11.00 8.44
CA GLU A 15 14.66 -11.30 9.19
C GLU A 15 15.88 -10.57 8.62
N GLY A 16 15.99 -10.49 7.29
CA GLY A 16 17.05 -9.74 6.62
C GLY A 16 16.99 -8.25 6.93
N ASN A 17 15.80 -7.66 6.90
CA ASN A 17 15.61 -6.25 7.26
C ASN A 17 15.88 -5.96 8.73
N ALA A 18 15.45 -6.84 9.64
CA ALA A 18 15.72 -6.70 11.08
C ALA A 18 17.23 -6.70 11.40
N LYS A 19 18.04 -7.42 10.61
CA LYS A 19 19.51 -7.38 10.71
C LYS A 19 20.13 -6.13 10.07
N ARG A 20 19.49 -5.59 9.03
CA ARG A 20 20.01 -4.45 8.25
C ARG A 20 19.74 -3.09 8.89
N PHE A 21 18.58 -2.94 9.53
CA PHE A 21 18.12 -1.67 10.07
C PHE A 21 18.24 -1.64 11.61
N LYS A 22 18.33 -0.44 12.18
CA LYS A 22 18.45 -0.26 13.63
C LYS A 22 17.11 -0.57 14.31
N THR A 23 17.15 -0.92 15.59
CA THR A 23 16.00 -1.30 16.44
C THR A 23 14.90 -0.22 16.62
N MET A 24 15.07 0.97 16.05
CA MET A 24 14.06 2.05 16.03
C MET A 24 13.75 2.55 14.62
N SER A 25 14.11 1.80 13.60
CA SER A 25 13.73 2.11 12.22
C SER A 25 12.30 1.65 11.96
N TYR A 26 11.46 2.56 11.47
CA TYR A 26 10.09 2.26 11.05
C TYR A 26 10.04 2.16 9.53
N SER A 27 9.72 0.97 9.02
CA SER A 27 9.43 0.79 7.60
C SER A 27 8.14 1.49 7.22
N LEU A 28 8.13 2.15 6.07
CA LEU A 28 6.90 2.66 5.45
C LEU A 28 6.38 1.59 4.48
N ASN A 29 5.28 0.95 4.83
CA ASN A 29 4.66 -0.13 4.05
C ASN A 29 3.60 0.47 3.13
N PHE A 30 3.64 0.14 1.84
CA PHE A 30 2.70 0.69 0.87
C PHE A 30 2.36 -0.32 -0.22
N THR A 31 1.13 -0.26 -0.73
CA THR A 31 0.74 -0.93 -1.98
C THR A 31 1.03 -0.08 -3.19
N THR A 32 0.89 1.24 -3.05
CA THR A 32 1.11 2.24 -4.10
C THR A 32 1.68 3.51 -3.50
N ASN A 33 2.36 4.30 -4.32
CA ASN A 33 2.82 5.65 -4.02
C ASN A 33 2.89 6.43 -5.34
N HIS A 34 3.42 7.65 -5.31
CA HIS A 34 3.58 8.47 -6.51
C HIS A 34 4.34 7.75 -7.64
N ASP A 35 5.47 7.14 -7.31
CA ASP A 35 6.35 6.51 -8.30
C ASP A 35 5.74 5.22 -8.82
N GLU A 36 5.23 4.35 -7.95
CA GLU A 36 4.57 3.10 -8.32
C GLU A 36 3.34 3.34 -9.19
N ASN A 37 2.49 4.30 -8.81
CA ASN A 37 1.28 4.65 -9.56
C ASN A 37 1.64 5.16 -10.97
N SER A 38 2.65 6.02 -11.07
CA SER A 38 3.07 6.64 -12.34
C SER A 38 3.79 5.64 -13.26
N TRP A 39 4.79 4.92 -12.74
CA TRP A 39 5.67 4.07 -13.53
C TRP A 39 5.08 2.67 -13.78
N ASN A 40 4.57 2.05 -12.73
CA ASN A 40 4.13 0.64 -12.77
C ASN A 40 2.61 0.49 -12.89
N GLY A 41 1.88 1.57 -12.64
CA GLY A 41 0.44 1.64 -12.76
C GLY A 41 -0.31 1.60 -11.44
N THR A 42 -1.62 1.81 -11.54
CA THR A 42 -2.52 1.79 -10.39
C THR A 42 -2.48 0.43 -9.69
N GLU A 43 -2.84 0.41 -8.41
CA GLU A 43 -3.03 -0.84 -7.68
C GLU A 43 -4.06 -1.75 -8.36
N PHE A 44 -5.05 -1.20 -9.07
CA PHE A 44 -6.05 -1.99 -9.79
C PHE A 44 -5.44 -2.70 -11.00
N GLU A 45 -4.52 -2.05 -11.71
CA GLU A 45 -3.81 -2.67 -12.83
C GLU A 45 -2.82 -3.74 -12.35
N ARG A 46 -2.12 -3.47 -11.24
CA ARG A 46 -1.06 -4.37 -10.72
C ARG A 46 -1.61 -5.53 -9.90
N MET A 47 -2.66 -5.30 -9.13
CA MET A 47 -3.19 -6.22 -8.10
C MET A 47 -4.60 -6.71 -8.40
N GLY A 48 -5.33 -6.08 -9.35
CA GLY A 48 -6.68 -6.49 -9.73
C GLY A 48 -7.67 -6.39 -8.57
N ASN A 49 -8.57 -7.37 -8.50
CA ASN A 49 -9.59 -7.46 -7.45
C ASN A 49 -9.00 -7.69 -6.04
N ASP A 50 -7.73 -8.09 -5.95
CA ASP A 50 -7.06 -8.40 -4.70
C ASP A 50 -6.43 -7.17 -4.03
N TYR A 51 -6.58 -5.95 -4.59
CA TYR A 51 -5.92 -4.75 -4.05
C TYR A 51 -6.21 -4.52 -2.55
N LYS A 52 -7.43 -4.78 -2.09
CA LYS A 52 -7.80 -4.70 -0.67
C LYS A 52 -7.06 -5.71 0.20
N LEU A 53 -6.80 -6.92 -0.32
CA LEU A 53 -6.04 -7.94 0.41
C LEU A 53 -4.59 -7.48 0.63
N TYR A 54 -3.95 -6.91 -0.40
CA TYR A 54 -2.59 -6.37 -0.25
C TYR A 54 -2.56 -5.13 0.65
N SER A 55 -3.57 -4.26 0.58
CA SER A 55 -3.67 -3.13 1.50
C SER A 55 -3.82 -3.60 2.95
N ALA A 56 -4.70 -4.58 3.22
CA ALA A 56 -4.84 -5.17 4.54
C ALA A 56 -3.51 -5.75 5.04
N LEU A 57 -2.78 -6.47 4.19
CA LEU A 57 -1.43 -6.96 4.50
C LEU A 57 -0.52 -5.80 4.92
N CYS A 58 -0.37 -4.75 4.09
CA CYS A 58 0.47 -3.59 4.40
C CYS A 58 0.17 -2.94 5.77
N TYR A 59 -1.10 -2.88 6.17
CA TYR A 59 -1.53 -2.34 7.46
C TYR A 59 -1.19 -3.23 8.65
N THR A 60 -1.29 -4.55 8.47
CA THR A 60 -0.99 -5.54 9.51
C THR A 60 0.51 -5.79 9.72
N LEU A 61 1.35 -5.34 8.80
CA LEU A 61 2.79 -5.51 8.91
C LEU A 61 3.45 -4.55 9.93
N PRO A 62 4.58 -4.94 10.54
CA PRO A 62 5.38 -4.04 11.37
C PRO A 62 5.81 -2.79 10.58
N GLY A 63 5.72 -1.63 11.21
CA GLY A 63 5.98 -0.33 10.58
C GLY A 63 4.73 0.52 10.39
N MET A 64 4.85 1.57 9.59
CA MET A 64 3.81 2.55 9.30
C MET A 64 3.20 2.27 7.92
N PRO A 65 1.87 2.13 7.81
CA PRO A 65 1.23 2.05 6.50
C PRO A 65 1.16 3.43 5.83
N LEU A 66 1.36 3.48 4.52
CA LEU A 66 1.03 4.62 3.68
C LEU A 66 -0.29 4.34 2.96
N MET A 67 -1.25 5.24 3.14
CA MET A 67 -2.37 5.40 2.22
C MET A 67 -2.01 6.53 1.27
N TYR A 68 -1.89 6.21 -0.02
CA TYR A 68 -1.64 7.22 -1.04
C TYR A 68 -2.93 7.95 -1.41
N THR A 69 -2.81 9.17 -1.92
CA THR A 69 -3.97 9.98 -2.27
C THR A 69 -4.80 9.33 -3.38
N GLY A 70 -6.12 9.30 -3.20
CA GLY A 70 -7.05 8.74 -4.18
C GLY A 70 -7.36 7.26 -3.98
N GLN A 71 -6.65 6.54 -3.09
CA GLN A 71 -6.97 5.15 -2.78
C GLN A 71 -8.36 5.02 -2.14
N GLU A 72 -8.72 5.93 -1.25
CA GLU A 72 -10.02 6.02 -0.59
C GLU A 72 -11.18 6.26 -1.59
N SER A 73 -10.87 6.93 -2.70
CA SER A 73 -11.79 7.22 -3.81
C SER A 73 -11.79 6.15 -4.89
N LYS A 74 -10.99 5.09 -4.73
CA LYS A 74 -10.76 4.06 -5.76
C LYS A 74 -10.31 4.69 -7.10
N LEU A 75 -9.35 5.61 -7.03
CA LEU A 75 -8.86 6.36 -8.18
C LEU A 75 -8.10 5.44 -9.16
N ALA A 76 -8.79 4.93 -10.17
CA ALA A 76 -8.22 4.10 -11.23
C ALA A 76 -7.49 4.92 -12.33
N LYS A 77 -6.75 5.94 -11.91
CA LYS A 77 -5.97 6.83 -12.76
C LYS A 77 -4.50 6.80 -12.33
N ARG A 78 -3.60 6.68 -13.31
CA ARG A 78 -2.18 6.96 -13.12
C ARG A 78 -1.98 8.47 -13.15
N LEU A 79 -1.47 9.06 -12.07
CA LEU A 79 -1.21 10.48 -11.97
C LEU A 79 0.04 10.84 -12.77
N LYS A 80 0.04 12.01 -13.42
CA LYS A 80 1.24 12.50 -14.12
C LYS A 80 2.35 12.82 -13.12
N PHE A 81 3.57 12.45 -13.49
CA PHE A 81 4.76 12.62 -12.64
C PHE A 81 5.27 14.07 -12.59
N PHE A 82 5.28 14.77 -13.74
CA PHE A 82 5.97 16.07 -13.89
C PHE A 82 5.02 17.26 -14.05
N GLU A 83 3.73 17.00 -14.22
CA GLU A 83 2.73 18.04 -14.45
C GLU A 83 1.68 18.00 -13.35
N LYS A 84 1.09 19.15 -13.04
CA LYS A 84 -0.06 19.19 -12.15
C LYS A 84 -1.19 18.33 -12.74
N ASP A 85 -1.57 17.32 -11.98
CA ASP A 85 -2.66 16.42 -12.36
C ASP A 85 -3.68 16.33 -11.23
N THR A 86 -4.74 17.12 -11.35
CA THR A 86 -5.76 17.24 -10.32
C THR A 86 -6.57 15.94 -10.20
N ILE A 87 -6.82 15.53 -8.97
CA ILE A 87 -7.77 14.46 -8.66
C ILE A 87 -9.17 15.09 -8.60
N GLU A 88 -10.06 14.62 -9.48
CA GLU A 88 -11.48 14.96 -9.41
C GLU A 88 -12.13 14.12 -8.32
N TRP A 89 -12.50 14.78 -7.22
CA TRP A 89 -13.06 14.12 -6.05
C TRP A 89 -14.57 13.90 -6.20
N GLY A 90 -15.07 12.84 -5.57
CA GLY A 90 -16.48 12.47 -5.60
C GLY A 90 -16.81 11.52 -4.46
N ASN A 91 -17.04 10.25 -4.78
CA ASN A 91 -17.34 9.24 -3.79
C ASN A 91 -16.08 8.58 -3.25
N TYR A 92 -16.18 8.06 -2.03
CA TYR A 92 -15.09 7.41 -1.31
C TYR A 92 -15.45 5.95 -0.94
N PRO A 93 -15.64 5.08 -1.94
CA PRO A 93 -16.15 3.71 -1.72
C PRO A 93 -15.26 2.88 -0.79
N ASP A 94 -13.98 3.23 -0.66
CA ASP A 94 -13.03 2.51 0.17
C ASP A 94 -12.66 3.25 1.47
N ALA A 95 -13.24 4.43 1.73
CA ALA A 95 -12.96 5.18 2.95
C ALA A 95 -13.22 4.36 4.23
N ALA A 96 -14.39 3.71 4.34
CA ALA A 96 -14.72 2.90 5.52
C ALA A 96 -13.73 1.74 5.74
N PHE A 97 -13.24 1.15 4.66
CA PHE A 97 -12.23 0.10 4.70
C PHE A 97 -10.93 0.64 5.31
N PHE A 98 -10.40 1.74 4.76
CA PHE A 98 -9.17 2.34 5.24
C PHE A 98 -9.29 2.94 6.66
N THR A 99 -10.42 3.55 7.00
CA THR A 99 -10.70 4.04 8.36
C THR A 99 -10.65 2.91 9.38
N SER A 100 -11.21 1.74 9.05
CA SER A 100 -11.18 0.57 9.94
C SER A 100 -9.76 0.10 10.22
N PHE A 101 -8.90 0.07 9.18
CA PHE A 101 -7.48 -0.29 9.35
C PHE A 101 -6.66 0.78 10.08
N ASN A 102 -6.92 2.06 9.83
CA ASN A 102 -6.31 3.14 10.58
C ASN A 102 -6.65 3.02 12.07
N LYS A 103 -7.93 2.75 12.40
CA LYS A 103 -8.38 2.53 13.77
C LYS A 103 -7.65 1.34 14.41
N LEU A 104 -7.62 0.20 13.72
CA LEU A 104 -6.90 -0.99 14.18
C LEU A 104 -5.44 -0.66 14.53
N LYS A 105 -4.73 0.07 13.66
CA LYS A 105 -3.32 0.41 13.87
C LYS A 105 -3.04 1.34 15.05
N HIS A 106 -4.04 2.11 15.51
CA HIS A 106 -3.92 2.96 16.69
C HIS A 106 -4.30 2.23 17.98
N GLU A 107 -5.13 1.19 17.89
CA GLU A 107 -5.63 0.43 19.03
C GLU A 107 -4.74 -0.76 19.41
N THR A 108 -3.84 -1.17 18.51
CA THR A 108 -2.88 -2.28 18.70
C THR A 108 -1.45 -1.78 18.67
#